data_AF-A0A3A9DTJ4-F1
#
_entry.id   AF-A0A3A9DTJ4-F1
#
_cell.length_a   1.000
_cell.length_b   1.000
_cell.length_c   1.000
_cell.angle_alpha   90.00
_cell.angle_beta   90.00
_cell.angle_gamma   90.00
#
_symmetry.space_group_name_H-M   'P 1'
#
loop_
_entity.id
_entity.type
_entity.pdbx_description
1 polymer ?
#
loop_
_entity_poly.entity_id
_entity_poly.type
_entity_poly.pdbx_seq_one_letter_code
_entity_poly.pdbx_strand_id
1 'polypeptide(L)'
;MHRGLELLGVQGYTAIREYQNNAMKKGFCYEEETDRFVCSQGEYLALQKLIYKKSTQNYYRLYSRLKKQCKNCPDFSACATDLGTVRINASAYYPSFYGNSKKVGTSDYWRVMRLRKVWAEGTFAVLKREHKW
;
A
#
# COMPACT_ATOMS: atom_id res chain seq x y z
N MET A 1 5.90 -6.96 0.28
CA MET A 1 7.27 -7.45 0.53
C MET A 1 7.42 -7.58 2.04
N HIS A 2 8.09 -8.59 2.56
CA HIS A 2 8.29 -8.71 4.01
C HIS A 2 9.34 -7.68 4.46
N ARG A 3 9.15 -6.99 5.59
CA ARG A 3 10.09 -5.96 6.09
C ARG A 3 11.52 -6.48 6.22
N GLY A 4 11.69 -7.76 6.57
CA GLY A 4 13.01 -8.40 6.61
C GLY A 4 13.73 -8.39 5.25
N LEU A 5 13.01 -8.55 4.15
CA LEU A 5 13.59 -8.50 2.80
C LEU A 5 13.98 -7.07 2.41
N GLU A 6 13.17 -6.09 2.79
CA GLU A 6 13.47 -4.67 2.57
C GLU A 6 14.77 -4.25 3.28
N LEU A 7 14.95 -4.68 4.54
CA LEU A 7 16.15 -4.38 5.32
C LEU A 7 17.42 -5.00 4.72
N LEU A 8 17.28 -6.11 4.00
CA LEU A 8 18.38 -6.77 3.29
C LEU A 8 18.63 -6.16 1.90
N GLY A 9 17.96 -5.07 1.54
CA GLY A 9 18.05 -4.46 0.21
C GLY A 9 17.45 -5.33 -0.91
N VAL A 10 16.74 -6.40 -0.56
CA VAL A 10 16.13 -7.31 -1.54
C VAL A 10 14.88 -6.64 -2.11
N GLN A 11 15.00 -6.19 -3.34
CA GLN A 11 13.90 -5.57 -4.05
C GLN A 11 12.94 -6.61 -4.62
N GLY A 12 11.75 -6.71 -4.04
CA GLY A 12 10.67 -7.53 -4.59
C GLY A 12 10.02 -6.91 -5.82
N TYR A 13 9.59 -7.77 -6.74
CA TYR A 13 8.66 -7.45 -7.83
C TYR A 13 7.33 -8.15 -7.56
N THR A 14 6.26 -7.40 -7.37
CA THR A 14 4.91 -7.95 -7.14
C THR A 14 4.03 -7.75 -8.36
N ALA A 15 3.10 -8.68 -8.57
CA ALA A 15 2.04 -8.51 -9.56
C ALA A 15 1.23 -7.25 -9.27
N ILE A 16 0.71 -6.61 -10.32
CA ILE A 16 -0.16 -5.44 -10.19
C ILE A 16 -1.38 -5.88 -9.38
N ARG A 17 -1.63 -5.20 -8.26
CA ARG A 17 -2.88 -5.32 -7.52
C ARG A 17 -3.57 -3.98 -7.59
N GLU A 18 -4.77 -3.94 -8.16
CA GLU A 18 -5.62 -2.78 -8.06
C GLU A 18 -6.19 -2.72 -6.65
N TYR A 19 -5.60 -1.89 -5.80
CA TYR A 19 -6.23 -1.55 -4.54
C TYR A 19 -7.16 -0.37 -4.76
N GLN A 20 -8.41 -0.48 -4.30
CA GLN A 20 -9.33 0.65 -4.20
C GLN A 20 -8.80 1.62 -3.14
N ASN A 21 -7.86 2.46 -3.56
CA ASN A 21 -7.24 3.39 -2.66
C ASN A 21 -8.07 4.67 -2.61
N ASN A 22 -9.10 4.66 -1.77
CA ASN A 22 -10.00 5.79 -1.58
C ASN A 22 -9.25 7.09 -1.22
N ALA A 23 -8.06 6.98 -0.64
CA ALA A 23 -7.18 8.11 -0.39
C ALA A 23 -6.77 8.85 -1.67
N MET A 24 -6.27 8.13 -2.68
CA MET A 24 -5.86 8.74 -3.95
C MET A 24 -7.06 9.31 -4.71
N LYS A 25 -8.22 8.64 -4.64
CA LYS A 25 -9.47 9.17 -5.21
C LYS A 25 -9.90 10.49 -4.55
N LYS A 26 -9.53 10.72 -3.29
CA LYS A 26 -9.75 11.96 -2.55
C LYS A 26 -8.63 12.99 -2.74
N GLY A 27 -7.70 12.77 -3.68
CA GLY A 27 -6.61 13.70 -3.97
C GLY A 27 -5.41 13.63 -3.02
N PHE A 28 -5.27 12.55 -2.23
CA PHE A 28 -4.07 12.35 -1.41
C PHE A 28 -2.94 11.71 -2.23
N CYS A 29 -1.74 12.27 -2.09
CA CYS A 29 -0.49 11.69 -2.59
C CYS A 29 0.23 10.97 -1.45
N TYR A 30 0.92 9.87 -1.75
CA TYR A 30 1.73 9.17 -0.75
C TYR A 30 3.20 9.56 -0.91
N GLU A 31 3.83 9.97 0.20
CA GLU A 31 5.25 10.26 0.30
C GLU A 31 5.95 9.06 0.97
N GLU A 32 6.83 8.40 0.21
CA GLU A 32 7.44 7.12 0.59
C GLU A 32 8.56 7.32 1.62
N GLU A 33 9.30 8.42 1.48
CA GLU A 33 10.49 8.77 2.27
C GLU A 33 10.17 8.92 3.75
N THR A 34 8.98 9.41 4.06
CA THR A 34 8.52 9.71 5.42
C THR A 34 7.25 8.94 5.82
N ASP A 35 6.79 8.04 4.93
CA ASP A 35 5.64 7.18 5.14
C ASP A 35 4.39 7.95 5.60
N ARG A 36 3.93 8.88 4.76
CA ARG A 36 2.75 9.72 5.02
C ARG A 36 1.94 9.98 3.77
N PHE A 37 0.66 10.33 3.97
CA PHE A 37 -0.17 10.86 2.89
C PHE A 37 -0.25 12.38 2.99
N VAL A 38 -0.12 13.08 1.87
CA VAL A 38 -0.18 14.54 1.76
C VAL A 38 -1.41 14.91 0.93
N CYS A 39 -2.21 15.86 1.39
CA CYS A 39 -3.35 16.38 0.63
C CYS A 39 -2.93 17.52 -0.31
N SER A 40 -3.86 17.96 -1.16
CA SER A 40 -3.68 19.11 -2.07
C SER A 40 -3.28 20.41 -1.37
N GLN A 41 -3.67 20.59 -0.10
CA GLN A 41 -3.33 21.77 0.71
C GLN A 41 -1.94 21.67 1.38
N GLY A 42 -1.15 20.63 1.06
CA GLY A 42 0.19 20.39 1.63
C GLY A 42 0.18 19.78 3.04
N GLU A 43 -0.99 19.54 3.60
CA GLU A 43 -1.12 18.95 4.92
C GLU A 43 -1.02 17.42 4.90
N TYR A 44 -0.48 16.82 5.97
CA TYR A 44 -0.16 15.40 5.97
C TYR A 44 -0.86 14.56 7.05
N LEU A 45 -1.04 13.27 6.74
CA LEU A 45 -1.46 12.20 7.64
C LEU A 45 -0.28 11.26 7.89
N ALA A 46 0.25 11.29 9.10
CA ALA A 46 1.31 10.39 9.52
C ALA A 46 0.75 9.03 9.93
N LEU A 47 1.56 7.98 9.77
CA LEU A 47 1.27 6.66 10.33
C LEU A 47 1.09 6.78 11.85
N GLN A 48 -0.05 6.32 12.35
CA GLN A 48 -0.33 6.31 13.80
C GLN A 48 -0.09 4.93 14.41
N LYS A 49 -0.67 3.90 13.79
CA LYS A 49 -0.61 2.53 14.31
C LYS A 49 -1.00 1.49 13.27
N LEU A 50 -0.65 0.24 13.55
CA LEU A 50 -1.23 -0.92 12.88
C LEU A 50 -2.53 -1.32 13.58
N ILE A 51 -3.53 -1.68 12.79
CA ILE A 51 -4.85 -2.12 13.26
C ILE A 51 -5.14 -3.48 12.63
N TYR A 52 -5.44 -4.46 13.47
CA TYR A 52 -5.95 -5.75 13.02
C TYR A 52 -7.46 -5.66 12.76
N LYS A 53 -7.90 -6.00 11.54
CA LYS A 53 -9.31 -6.14 11.21
C LYS A 53 -9.69 -7.61 11.11
N LYS A 54 -10.50 -8.07 12.08
CA LYS A 54 -11.02 -9.45 12.13
C LYS A 54 -11.77 -9.84 10.87
N SER A 55 -12.60 -8.95 10.31
CA SER A 55 -13.41 -9.22 9.12
C SER A 55 -12.59 -9.62 7.89
N THR A 56 -11.40 -9.05 7.74
CA THR A 56 -10.49 -9.39 6.64
C THR A 56 -9.31 -10.25 7.08
N GLN A 57 -9.22 -10.61 8.37
CA GLN A 57 -8.06 -11.26 8.99
C GLN A 57 -6.71 -10.65 8.58
N ASN A 58 -6.65 -9.32 8.55
CA ASN A 58 -5.50 -8.59 8.01
C ASN A 58 -5.15 -7.39 8.88
N TYR A 59 -3.87 -7.01 8.84
CA TYR A 59 -3.37 -5.78 9.43
C TYR A 59 -3.46 -4.61 8.43
N TYR A 60 -3.77 -3.44 8.96
CA TYR A 60 -3.87 -2.18 8.22
C TYR A 60 -3.04 -1.11 8.90
N ARG A 61 -2.45 -0.23 8.10
CA ARG A 61 -1.83 1.00 8.54
C ARG A 61 -2.88 2.09 8.65
N LEU A 62 -3.07 2.62 9.85
CA LEU A 62 -3.90 3.80 10.07
C LEU A 62 -3.04 5.05 9.96
N TYR A 63 -3.31 5.86 8.94
CA TYR A 63 -2.79 7.20 8.81
C TYR A 63 -3.88 8.18 9.25
N SER A 64 -3.55 9.15 10.08
CA SER A 64 -4.50 10.19 10.46
C SER A 64 -3.80 11.45 10.91
N ARG A 65 -4.59 12.49 11.14
CA ARG A 65 -4.13 13.74 11.73
C ARG A 65 -5.17 14.33 12.67
N LEU A 66 -4.78 15.35 13.43
CA LEU A 66 -5.68 16.04 14.35
C LEU A 66 -6.57 17.03 13.60
N LYS A 67 -7.88 17.05 13.92
CA LYS A 67 -8.87 17.96 13.31
C LYS A 67 -8.48 19.44 13.40
N LYS A 68 -7.80 19.84 14.48
CA LYS A 68 -7.34 21.22 14.70
C LYS A 68 -6.47 21.75 13.55
N GLN A 69 -5.73 20.88 12.87
CA GLN A 69 -4.87 21.27 11.77
C GLN A 69 -5.63 21.49 10.44
N CYS A 70 -6.92 21.12 10.38
CA CYS A 70 -7.78 21.40 9.22
C CYS A 70 -8.97 22.31 9.57
N LYS A 71 -8.95 23.00 10.72
CA LYS A 71 -10.12 23.69 11.27
C LYS A 71 -10.76 24.69 10.27
N ASN A 72 -9.93 25.36 9.47
CA ASN A 72 -10.35 26.36 8.50
C ASN A 72 -10.09 25.91 7.05
N CYS A 73 -9.89 24.61 6.83
CA CYS A 73 -9.59 24.08 5.50
C CYS A 73 -10.87 24.03 4.64
N PRO A 74 -10.89 24.67 3.45
CA PRO A 74 -12.07 24.66 2.58
C PRO A 74 -12.42 23.24 2.08
N ASP A 75 -11.40 22.39 1.91
CA ASP A 75 -11.55 21.02 1.42
C ASP A 75 -11.77 19.99 2.54
N PHE A 76 -12.02 20.43 3.77
CA PHE A 76 -12.16 19.54 4.91
C PHE A 76 -13.30 18.53 4.72
N SER A 77 -14.42 18.95 4.15
CA SER A 77 -15.58 18.09 3.89
C SER A 77 -15.25 16.93 2.95
N ALA A 78 -14.43 17.17 1.91
CA ALA A 78 -13.97 16.13 0.99
C ALA A 78 -12.98 15.14 1.66
N CYS A 79 -12.10 15.67 2.51
CA CYS A 79 -11.09 14.89 3.23
C CYS A 79 -11.67 14.06 4.38
N ALA A 80 -12.65 14.59 5.08
CA ALA A 80 -13.21 13.98 6.28
C ALA A 80 -13.83 12.61 5.99
N THR A 81 -13.75 11.74 6.99
CA THR A 81 -14.57 10.53 7.09
C THR A 81 -15.81 10.83 7.93
N ASP A 82 -16.78 9.92 7.92
CA ASP A 82 -18.11 10.08 8.55
C ASP A 82 -18.06 10.49 10.04
N LEU A 83 -16.93 10.27 10.71
CA LEU A 83 -16.69 10.64 12.11
C LEU A 83 -16.05 12.03 12.28
N GLY A 84 -16.02 12.87 11.24
CA GLY A 84 -15.41 14.19 11.27
C GLY A 84 -13.89 14.17 11.48
N THR A 85 -13.24 13.04 11.17
CA THR A 85 -11.77 12.86 11.23
C THR A 85 -11.23 12.57 9.84
N VAL A 86 -10.03 13.07 9.54
CA VAL A 86 -9.31 12.71 8.30
C VAL A 86 -8.43 11.51 8.62
N ARG A 87 -8.76 10.35 8.05
CA ARG A 87 -8.04 9.10 8.26
C ARG A 87 -8.03 8.23 7.01
N ILE A 88 -6.95 7.48 6.83
CA ILE A 88 -6.76 6.53 5.73
C ILE A 88 -6.35 5.18 6.34
N ASN A 89 -7.08 4.13 5.98
CA ASN A 89 -6.70 2.76 6.29
C ASN A 89 -6.05 2.15 5.04
N ALA A 90 -4.74 2.03 5.02
CA ALA A 90 -4.02 1.37 3.94
C ALA A 90 -3.63 -0.06 4.33
N SER A 91 -3.30 -0.90 3.35
CA SER A 91 -2.72 -2.23 3.62
C SER A 91 -1.49 -2.12 4.51
N ALA A 92 -1.21 -3.12 5.36
CA ALA A 92 0.05 -3.19 6.11
C ALA A 92 1.31 -3.12 5.22
N TYR A 93 1.20 -3.58 3.97
CA TYR A 93 2.30 -3.62 3.00
C TYR A 93 2.27 -2.45 2.01
N TYR A 94 1.55 -1.38 2.35
CA TYR A 94 1.34 -0.25 1.43
C TYR A 94 2.63 0.39 0.91
N PRO A 95 3.67 0.66 1.74
CA PRO A 95 4.93 1.24 1.24
C PRO A 95 5.57 0.37 0.16
N SER A 96 5.72 -0.95 0.41
CA SER A 96 6.30 -1.87 -0.57
C SER A 96 5.47 -1.94 -1.85
N PHE A 97 4.14 -1.89 -1.74
CA PHE A 97 3.24 -1.92 -2.89
C PHE A 97 3.41 -0.65 -3.74
N TYR A 98 3.45 0.52 -3.10
CA TYR A 98 3.65 1.80 -3.77
C TYR A 98 5.03 1.88 -4.44
N GLY A 99 6.09 1.47 -3.75
CA GLY A 99 7.42 1.39 -4.34
C GLY A 99 7.48 0.41 -5.52
N ASN A 100 6.75 -0.70 -5.45
CA ASN A 100 6.64 -1.65 -6.56
C ASN A 100 5.84 -1.10 -7.75
N SER A 101 4.78 -0.33 -7.51
CA SER A 101 3.96 0.22 -8.60
C SER A 101 4.76 1.17 -9.48
N LYS A 102 5.74 1.89 -8.92
CA LYS A 102 6.69 2.72 -9.69
C LYS A 102 7.54 1.91 -10.69
N LYS A 103 7.73 0.62 -10.46
CA LYS A 103 8.52 -0.27 -11.34
C LYS A 103 7.68 -0.89 -12.45
N VAL A 104 6.36 -0.89 -12.31
CA VAL A 104 5.45 -1.51 -13.29
C VAL A 104 5.66 -0.87 -14.66
N GLY A 105 5.75 -1.71 -15.69
CA GLY A 105 5.96 -1.25 -17.07
C GLY A 105 7.44 -1.12 -17.48
N THR A 106 8.39 -1.12 -16.54
CA THR A 106 9.83 -1.12 -16.86
C THR A 106 10.26 -2.43 -17.53
N SER A 107 11.36 -2.39 -18.28
CA SER A 107 11.95 -3.59 -18.91
C SER A 107 12.30 -4.67 -17.89
N ASP A 108 12.87 -4.28 -16.74
CA ASP A 108 13.17 -5.19 -15.64
C ASP A 108 11.93 -5.82 -15.02
N TYR A 109 10.86 -5.05 -14.84
CA TYR A 109 9.59 -5.59 -14.37
C TYR A 109 9.09 -6.71 -15.30
N TRP A 110 9.07 -6.47 -16.62
CA TRP A 110 8.64 -7.47 -17.58
C TRP A 110 9.55 -8.69 -17.63
N ARG A 111 10.87 -8.49 -17.52
CA ARG A 111 11.86 -9.57 -17.43
C ARG A 111 11.59 -10.46 -16.22
N VAL A 112 11.41 -9.88 -15.03
CA VAL A 112 11.15 -10.63 -13.80
C VAL A 112 9.79 -11.33 -13.84
N MET A 113 8.74 -10.68 -14.36
CA MET A 113 7.42 -11.31 -14.51
C MET A 113 7.47 -12.51 -15.48
N ARG A 114 8.27 -12.44 -16.55
CA ARG A 114 8.48 -13.57 -17.46
C ARG A 114 9.22 -14.72 -16.78
N LEU A 115 10.30 -14.42 -16.05
CA LEU A 115 11.06 -15.43 -15.30
C LEU A 115 10.18 -16.14 -14.26
N ARG A 116 9.31 -15.40 -13.57
CA ARG A 116 8.35 -15.98 -12.63
C ARG A 116 7.44 -17.01 -13.28
N LYS A 117 6.90 -16.72 -14.47
CA LYS A 117 6.03 -17.66 -15.20
C LYS A 117 6.76 -18.96 -15.56
N VAL A 118 8.02 -18.85 -16.00
CA VAL A 118 8.83 -20.00 -16.42
C VAL A 118 9.25 -20.85 -15.21
N TRP A 119 9.83 -20.22 -14.20
CA TRP A 119 10.54 -20.94 -13.14
C TRP A 119 9.69 -21.18 -11.90
N ALA A 120 8.92 -20.19 -11.45
CA ALA A 120 8.17 -20.33 -10.20
C ALA A 120 6.85 -21.06 -10.43
N GLU A 121 6.04 -20.61 -11.40
CA GLU A 121 4.66 -21.10 -11.56
C GLU A 121 4.62 -22.59 -11.94
N GLY A 122 5.53 -23.05 -12.80
CA GLY A 122 5.66 -24.47 -13.15
C GLY A 122 6.05 -25.34 -11.95
N THR A 123 7.11 -24.95 -11.21
CA THR A 123 7.54 -25.69 -10.00
C THR A 123 6.46 -25.72 -8.93
N PHE A 124 5.77 -24.61 -8.68
CA PHE A 124 4.65 -24.57 -7.74
C PHE A 124 3.48 -25.44 -8.19
N ALA A 125 3.18 -25.53 -9.49
CA ALA A 125 2.13 -26.40 -10.01
C ALA A 125 2.46 -27.89 -9.76
N VAL A 126 3.70 -28.31 -9.99
CA VAL A 126 4.16 -29.66 -9.67
C VAL A 126 4.03 -29.92 -8.16
N LEU A 127 4.55 -29.02 -7.32
CA LEU A 127 4.47 -29.17 -5.86
C LEU A 127 3.02 -29.31 -5.38
N LYS A 128 2.08 -28.50 -5.88
CA LYS A 128 0.66 -28.61 -5.54
C LYS A 128 0.07 -29.98 -5.89
N ARG A 129 0.41 -30.50 -7.08
CA ARG A 129 -0.04 -31.82 -7.52
C ARG A 129 0.48 -32.94 -6.61
N GLU A 130 1.78 -32.92 -6.30
CA GLU A 130 2.40 -33.98 -5.50
C GLU A 130 1.95 -33.97 -4.03
N HIS A 131 1.67 -32.78 -3.46
CA HIS A 131 1.26 -32.64 -2.07
C HIS A 131 -0.24 -32.83 -1.80
N LYS A 132 -1.04 -33.22 -2.81
CA LYS A 132 -2.50 -33.47 -2.71
C LYS A 132 -3.25 -32.45 -1.84
N TRP A 133 -3.13 -31.17 -2.18
CA TRP A 133 -3.97 -30.10 -1.64
C TRP A 133 -5.05 -29.70 -2.65
#